data_AF-A0A443QBJ9-F1
#
_entry.id   AF-A0A443QBJ9-F1
#
_cell.length_a   1.000
_cell.length_b   1.000
_cell.length_c   1.000
_cell.angle_alpha   90.00
_cell.angle_beta   90.00
_cell.angle_gamma   90.00
#
_symmetry.space_group_name_H-M   'P 1'
#
loop_
_entity.id
_entity.type
_entity.pdbx_description
1 polymer ?
#
loop_
_entity_poly.entity_id
_entity_poly.type
_entity_poly.pdbx_seq_one_letter_code
_entity_poly.pdbx_strand_id
1 'polypeptide(L)' 'MKRQRKNKCPKNQQYDKCGSSCPKTCGNMNEKDDMCDESCKIGCRCRDGFVLNGRKCILSEECPQKKDFKDKQPQSN' A
#
# COMPACT_ATOMS: atom_id res chain seq x y z
N MET A 1 -11.92 -21.10 27.53
CA MET A 1 -10.75 -20.24 27.20
C MET A 1 -11.06 -19.34 26.00
N LYS A 2 -11.10 -17.99 26.14
CA LYS A 2 -11.28 -17.05 25.01
C LYS A 2 -9.93 -16.41 24.64
N ARG A 3 -9.11 -17.11 23.86
CA ARG A 3 -7.86 -16.56 23.28
C ARG A 3 -7.99 -16.41 21.77
N GLN A 4 -9.02 -15.70 21.31
CA GLN A 4 -9.02 -15.19 19.93
C GLN A 4 -8.54 -13.75 19.95
N ARG A 5 -7.22 -13.54 20.06
CA ARG A 5 -6.63 -12.34 19.45
C ARG A 5 -6.67 -12.58 17.95
N LYS A 6 -7.87 -12.46 17.37
CA LYS A 6 -7.99 -12.19 15.95
C LYS A 6 -7.24 -10.88 15.80
N ASN A 7 -6.05 -10.95 15.22
CA ASN A 7 -5.42 -9.82 14.59
C ASN A 7 -6.36 -9.42 13.44
N LYS A 8 -7.46 -8.73 13.79
CA LYS A 8 -8.58 -8.41 12.91
C LYS A 8 -8.12 -7.29 12.01
N CYS A 9 -7.37 -7.66 10.98
CA CYS A 9 -7.20 -6.75 9.87
C CYS A 9 -8.54 -6.63 9.14
N PRO A 10 -8.93 -5.41 8.72
CA PRO A 10 -10.08 -5.21 7.87
C PRO A 10 -9.95 -5.96 6.54
N LYS A 11 -11.03 -5.95 5.75
CA LYS A 11 -11.09 -6.67 4.46
C LYS A 11 -9.90 -6.25 3.57
N ASN A 12 -9.33 -7.24 2.87
CA ASN A 12 -8.16 -7.09 1.99
C ASN A 12 -6.84 -6.71 2.67
N GLN A 13 -6.78 -6.87 4.00
CA GLN A 13 -5.54 -6.77 4.75
C GLN A 13 -5.10 -8.12 5.31
N GLN A 14 -3.81 -8.23 5.57
CA GLN A 14 -3.16 -9.36 6.21
C GLN A 14 -2.35 -8.85 7.39
N TYR A 15 -2.46 -9.55 8.51
CA TYR A 15 -1.63 -9.25 9.65
C TYR A 15 -0.23 -9.74 9.35
N ASP A 16 0.71 -8.83 9.45
CA ASP A 16 2.12 -9.10 9.28
C ASP A 16 2.85 -8.73 10.56
N LYS A 17 3.74 -9.63 10.99
CA LYS A 17 4.64 -9.35 12.13
C LYS A 17 5.84 -8.54 11.66
N CYS A 18 6.11 -8.52 10.36
CA CYS A 18 7.22 -7.82 9.75
C CYS A 18 6.82 -7.24 8.39
N GLY A 19 5.82 -6.37 8.39
CA GLY A 19 5.40 -5.67 7.19
C GLY A 19 6.40 -4.58 6.81
N SER A 20 6.51 -4.30 5.51
CA SER A 20 7.24 -3.12 5.01
C SER A 20 6.66 -1.84 5.64
N SER A 21 7.53 -0.91 6.03
CA SER A 21 7.12 0.38 6.57
C SER A 21 6.42 1.28 5.55
N CYS A 22 6.57 1.02 4.26
CA CYS A 22 5.88 1.75 3.19
C CYS A 22 4.77 0.88 2.60
N PRO A 23 3.49 1.20 2.88
CA PRO A 23 2.40 0.57 2.18
C PRO A 23 2.36 1.08 0.74
N LYS A 24 2.29 0.17 -0.24
CA LYS A 24 1.97 0.54 -1.63
C LYS A 24 0.60 1.22 -1.66
N THR A 25 0.54 2.43 -2.19
CA THR A 25 -0.70 3.20 -2.36
C THR A 25 -0.98 3.41 -3.85
N CYS A 26 -2.22 3.80 -4.19
CA CYS A 26 -2.54 4.19 -5.57
C CYS A 26 -1.66 5.32 -6.14
N GLY A 27 -1.11 6.19 -5.28
CA GLY A 27 -0.24 7.28 -5.70
C GLY A 27 1.21 6.84 -5.96
N ASN A 28 1.69 5.86 -5.19
CA ASN A 28 3.11 5.50 -5.15
C ASN A 28 3.39 4.09 -5.70
N MET A 29 2.46 3.49 -6.44
CA MET A 29 2.69 2.16 -7.05
C MET A 29 3.88 2.09 -7.99
N ASN A 30 4.13 3.18 -8.71
CA ASN A 30 5.19 3.31 -9.72
C ASN A 30 6.43 4.01 -9.16
N GLU A 31 6.37 4.49 -7.93
CA GLU A 31 7.56 5.05 -7.28
C GLU A 31 8.41 3.90 -6.77
N LYS A 32 9.70 3.93 -7.11
CA LYS A 32 10.65 3.03 -6.46
C LYS A 32 10.68 3.41 -4.99
N ASP A 33 10.55 2.42 -4.13
CA ASP A 33 10.59 2.57 -2.68
C ASP A 33 12.04 2.85 -2.23
N ASP A 34 12.67 3.90 -2.78
CA ASP A 34 14.08 4.25 -2.56
C ASP A 34 14.32 4.73 -1.11
N MET A 35 13.26 5.07 -0.38
CA MET A 35 13.28 5.56 1.00
C MET A 35 12.44 4.68 1.93
N CYS A 36 12.33 3.39 1.61
CA CYS A 36 11.63 2.47 2.48
C CYS A 36 12.55 1.89 3.53
N ASP A 37 12.43 2.43 4.75
CA ASP A 37 13.12 1.88 5.90
C ASP A 37 12.71 0.41 6.10
N GLU A 38 13.68 -0.49 6.16
CA GLU A 38 13.46 -1.93 6.40
C GLU A 38 13.01 -2.22 7.84
N SER A 39 12.55 -1.20 8.56
CA SER A 39 11.98 -1.36 9.89
C SER A 39 10.71 -2.18 9.82
N CYS A 40 10.84 -3.39 10.35
CA CYS A 40 9.80 -4.36 10.59
C CYS A 40 8.66 -3.75 11.43
N LYS A 41 7.52 -3.43 10.80
CA LYS A 41 6.33 -2.96 11.52
C LYS A 41 5.31 -4.08 11.70
N ILE A 42 5.00 -4.36 12.97
CA ILE A 42 3.93 -5.27 13.36
C ILE A 42 2.60 -4.56 13.12
N GLY A 43 1.75 -5.10 12.25
CA GLY A 43 0.48 -4.47 11.93
C GLY A 43 -0.29 -5.14 10.79
N CYS A 44 -1.32 -4.46 10.32
CA CYS A 44 -2.10 -4.90 9.17
C CYS A 44 -1.59 -4.21 7.91
N ARG A 45 -1.14 -4.99 6.93
CA ARG A 45 -0.76 -4.50 5.60
C ARG A 45 -1.81 -4.89 4.57
N CYS A 46 -1.87 -4.19 3.44
CA CYS A 46 -2.61 -4.69 2.30
C CYS A 46 -2.01 -6.01 1.84
N ARG A 47 -2.87 -6.96 1.45
CA ARG A 47 -2.45 -8.23 0.84
C ARG A 47 -1.69 -7.97 -0.45
N ASP A 48 -0.89 -8.94 -0.88
CA ASP A 48 -0.23 -8.86 -2.18
C ASP A 48 -1.26 -8.69 -3.31
N GLY A 49 -0.96 -7.78 -4.24
CA GLY A 49 -1.89 -7.34 -5.29
C GLY A 49 -2.89 -6.27 -4.86
N PHE A 50 -2.98 -5.94 -3.57
CA PHE A 50 -3.79 -4.84 -3.06
C PHE A 50 -2.93 -3.65 -2.65
N VAL A 51 -3.47 -2.46 -2.85
CA VAL A 51 -2.84 -1.20 -2.44
C VAL A 51 -3.75 -0.39 -1.55
N LEU A 52 -3.14 0.48 -0.75
CA LEU A 52 -3.84 1.36 0.14
C LEU A 52 -4.38 2.58 -0.62
N ASN A 53 -5.71 2.69 -0.67
CA ASN A 53 -6.42 3.87 -1.14
C ASN A 53 -7.09 4.57 0.04
N GLY A 54 -6.44 5.61 0.57
CA GLY A 54 -6.87 6.32 1.77
C GLY A 54 -6.82 5.44 3.03
N ARG A 55 -7.90 4.70 3.30
CA ARG A 55 -8.03 3.79 4.45
C ARG A 55 -8.47 2.36 4.08
N LYS A 56 -8.61 2.07 2.79
CA LYS A 56 -9.07 0.76 2.29
C LYS A 56 -8.02 0.14 1.39
N CYS A 57 -7.87 -1.18 1.47
CA CYS A 57 -7.06 -1.93 0.53
C CYS A 57 -7.93 -2.37 -0.65
N ILE A 58 -7.59 -1.88 -1.85
CA ILE A 58 -8.29 -2.17 -3.11
C ILE A 58 -7.30 -2.80 -4.09
N LEU A 59 -7.80 -3.44 -5.14
CA LEU A 59 -6.91 -3.94 -6.19
C LEU A 59 -6.19 -2.78 -6.86
N SER A 60 -4.97 -3.03 -7.32
CA SER A 60 -4.21 -2.01 -8.04
C SER A 60 -4.95 -1.48 -9.28
N GLU A 61 -5.73 -2.35 -9.91
CA GLU A 61 -6.57 -2.03 -11.06
C GLU A 61 -7.81 -1.20 -10.71
N GLU A 62 -8.26 -1.25 -9.46
CA GLU A 62 -9.39 -0.46 -8.96
C GLU A 62 -8.97 0.94 -8.49
N CYS A 63 -7.67 1.27 -8.58
CA CYS A 63 -7.22 2.60 -8.21
C CYS A 63 -7.91 3.66 -9.07
N PRO A 64 -8.38 4.76 -8.45
CA PRO A 64 -8.87 5.90 -9.19
C PRO A 64 -7.68 6.44 -9.97
N GLN A 65 -7.57 6.05 -11.24
CA GLN A 65 -6.55 6.56 -12.14
C GLN A 65 -6.79 8.05 -12.22
N LYS A 66 -5.91 8.83 -11.58
CA LYS A 66 -5.86 10.26 -11.85
C LYS A 66 -5.36 10.37 -13.28
N LYS A 67 -6.27 10.41 -14.25
CA LYS A 67 -5.99 10.84 -15.62
C LYS A 67 -5.72 12.35 -15.64
N ASP A 68 -4.88 12.82 -14.73
CA ASP A 68 -4.55 14.23 -14.61
C ASP A 68 -3.04 14.36 -14.45
N PHE A 69 -2.44 14.61 -15.62
CA PHE A 69 -1.20 15.37 -15.79
C PHE A 69 0.13 14.66 -15.45
N LYS A 70 0.43 13.56 -16.14
CA LYS A 70 1.83 13.16 -16.39
C LYS A 70 2.16 13.12 -17.89
N ASP A 71 1.68 14.15 -18.59
CA ASP A 71 2.20 14.58 -19.89
C ASP A 71 2.72 16.01 -19.71
N LYS A 72 3.90 16.12 -19.12
CA LYS A 72 4.90 17.17 -19.33
C LYS A 72 6.06 16.83 -18.42
N GLN A 73 6.81 15.82 -18.82
CA GLN A 73 8.25 15.99 -18.80
C GLN A 73 8.52 16.99 -19.93
N PRO A 74 8.77 18.29 -19.67
CA PRO A 74 9.51 19.03 -20.68
C PRO A 74 10.84 18.29 -20.78
N GLN A 75 11.08 17.59 -21.89
CA GLN A 75 12.44 17.46 -22.35
C GLN A 75 12.91 18.90 -22.57
N SER A 76 13.56 19.42 -21.53
CA SER A 76 14.21 20.72 -21.51
C SER A 76 15.40 20.63 -22.44
N ASN A 77 15.24 21.23 -23.62
CA ASN A 77 16.24 21.73 -24.57
C ASN A 77 17.28 20.72 -25.08
#